data_AF-A0A3M1AY42-F1
#
_entry.id   AF-A0A3M1AY42-F1
#
_cell.length_a   1.000
_cell.length_b   1.000
_cell.length_c   1.000
_cell.angle_alpha   90.00
_cell.angle_beta   90.00
_cell.angle_gamma   90.00
#
_symmetry.space_group_name_H-M   'P 1'
#
loop_
_entity.id
_entity.type
_entity.pdbx_description
1 polymer ?
#
loop_
_entity_poly.entity_id
_entity_poly.type
_entity_poly.pdbx_seq_one_letter_code
_entity_poly.pdbx_strand_id
1 'polypeptide(L)' 'MMRKMLRCGILALLALLLPRWSAWAEEGSAVTKVAEIEGITEYRLGNGLQILLFPDATNPRVT' A
#
# COMPACT_ATOMS: atom_id res chain seq x y z
N MET A 1 -21.68 31.02 -25.56
CA MET A 1 -21.87 30.83 -24.10
C MET A 1 -21.92 29.34 -23.71
N MET A 2 -22.76 28.52 -24.37
CA MET A 2 -23.04 27.10 -24.03
C MET A 2 -21.82 26.16 -23.90
N ARG A 3 -20.80 26.32 -24.77
CA ARG A 3 -19.59 25.45 -24.78
C ARG A 3 -18.68 25.65 -23.56
N LYS A 4 -18.76 26.81 -22.87
CA LYS A 4 -17.99 27.08 -21.64
C LYS A 4 -18.64 26.41 -20.44
N MET A 5 -19.97 26.40 -20.37
CA MET A 5 -20.73 25.69 -19.33
C MET A 5 -20.56 24.17 -19.43
N LEU A 6 -20.54 23.63 -20.65
CA LEU A 6 -20.29 22.19 -20.87
C LEU A 6 -18.89 21.76 -20.42
N ARG A 7 -17.88 22.61 -20.63
CA ARG A 7 -16.50 22.36 -20.18
C ARG A 7 -16.36 22.41 -18.66
N CYS A 8 -17.02 23.35 -17.98
CA CYS A 8 -17.03 23.41 -16.52
C CYS A 8 -17.75 22.20 -15.91
N GLY A 9 -18.85 21.73 -16.51
CA GLY A 9 -19.54 20.52 -16.06
C GLY A 9 -18.69 19.26 -16.18
N ILE A 10 -17.97 19.09 -17.29
CA ILE A 10 -17.05 17.95 -17.50
C ILE A 10 -15.87 18.02 -16.53
N LEU A 11 -15.29 19.20 -16.30
CA LEU A 11 -14.20 19.38 -15.33
C LEU A 11 -14.64 19.07 -13.90
N ALA A 12 -15.84 19.50 -13.50
CA ALA A 12 -16.40 19.18 -12.19
C ALA A 12 -16.66 17.68 -12.02
N LEU A 13 -17.19 17.02 -13.06
CA LEU A 13 -17.43 15.58 -13.06
C LEU A 13 -16.11 14.78 -13.02
N LEU A 14 -15.09 15.21 -13.77
CA LEU A 14 -13.77 14.58 -13.75
C LEU A 14 -13.09 14.75 -12.38
N ALA A 15 -13.20 15.93 -11.77
CA ALA A 15 -12.69 16.21 -10.43
C ALA A 15 -13.33 15.31 -9.35
N LEU A 16 -14.62 15.01 -9.48
CA LEU A 16 -15.35 14.09 -8.60
C LEU A 16 -14.94 12.61 -8.78
N LEU A 17 -14.35 12.24 -9.92
CA LEU A 17 -13.95 10.86 -10.23
C LEU A 17 -12.47 10.55 -9.91
N LEU A 18 -11.61 11.57 -9.79
CA LEU A 18 -10.17 11.42 -9.50
C LEU A 18 -9.82 10.82 -8.12
N PRO A 19 -10.51 11.09 -6.99
CA PRO A 19 -10.06 10.64 -5.67
C PRO A 19 -10.27 9.13 -5.43
N ARG A 20 -10.92 8.40 -6.36
CA ARG A 20 -11.03 6.94 -6.28
C ARG A 20 -9.72 6.19 -6.58
N TRP A 21 -8.71 6.88 -7.10
CA TRP A 21 -7.45 6.25 -7.50
C TRP A 21 -6.55 5.87 -6.31
N SER A 22 -6.61 6.64 -5.22
CA SER A 22 -5.73 6.46 -4.05
C SER A 22 -6.19 5.36 -3.08
N ALA A 23 -7.41 4.83 -3.22
CA ALA A 23 -7.92 3.75 -2.37
C ALA A 23 -7.15 2.42 -2.55
N TRP A 24 -6.41 2.26 -3.65
CA TRP A 24 -5.66 1.04 -3.98
C TRP A 24 -4.17 1.13 -3.63
N ALA A 25 -3.68 2.29 -3.18
CA ALA A 25 -2.25 2.51 -2.95
C ALA A 25 -1.78 2.06 -1.56
N GLU A 26 -2.68 2.07 -0.57
CA GLU A 26 -2.35 1.80 0.84
C GLU A 26 -2.26 0.30 1.17
N GLU A 27 -2.93 -0.57 0.41
CA GLU A 27 -3.03 -1.99 0.71
C GLU A 27 -1.67 -2.70 0.71
N GLY A 28 -0.75 -2.31 -0.18
CA GLY A 28 0.57 -2.96 -0.29
C GLY A 28 1.62 -2.52 0.73
N SER A 29 1.41 -1.40 1.42
CA SER A 29 2.43 -0.79 2.30
C SER A 29 2.32 -1.23 3.76
N ALA A 30 1.23 -1.89 4.15
CA ALA A 30 1.05 -2.32 5.53
C ALA A 30 1.98 -3.49 5.87
N VAL A 31 2.82 -3.32 6.88
CA VAL A 31 3.64 -4.40 7.46
C VAL A 31 3.16 -4.65 8.88
N THR A 32 2.67 -5.85 9.14
CA THR A 32 2.17 -6.26 10.46
C THR A 32 3.07 -7.33 11.04
N LYS A 33 3.63 -7.09 12.22
CA LYS A 33 4.33 -8.11 13.00
C LYS A 33 3.29 -9.04 13.63
N VAL A 34 3.37 -10.33 13.32
CA VAL A 34 2.39 -11.33 13.77
C VAL A 34 2.86 -11.98 15.07
N ALA A 35 4.07 -12.51 15.09
CA ALA A 35 4.65 -13.19 16.23
C ALA A 35 6.17 -13.05 16.23
N GLU A 36 6.80 -13.19 17.39
CA GLU A 36 8.25 -13.33 17.52
C GLU A 36 8.56 -14.35 18.59
N ILE A 37 9.35 -15.36 18.23
CA ILE A 37 9.74 -16.48 19.10
C ILE A 37 11.22 -16.74 18.88
N GLU A 38 12.01 -16.73 19.96
CA GLU A 38 13.46 -17.01 19.92
C GLU A 38 14.24 -16.18 18.88
N GLY A 39 13.80 -14.95 18.63
CA GLY A 39 14.41 -14.05 17.64
C GLY A 39 13.97 -14.27 16.19
N ILE A 40 13.12 -15.27 15.93
CA ILE A 40 12.47 -15.48 14.63
C ILE A 40 11.18 -14.67 14.63
N THR A 41 11.01 -13.80 13.64
CA THR A 41 9.84 -12.91 13.56
C THR A 41 8.98 -13.20 12.34
N GLU A 42 7.68 -13.35 12.54
CA GLU A 42 6.70 -13.47 11.47
C GLU A 42 6.10 -12.11 11.14
N TYR A 43 6.02 -11.80 9.84
CA TYR A 43 5.37 -10.62 9.30
C TYR A 43 4.29 -10.99 8.28
N ARG A 44 3.21 -10.21 8.28
CA ARG A 44 2.19 -10.22 7.25
C ARG A 44 2.21 -8.87 6.53
N LEU A 45 2.37 -8.93 5.22
CA LEU A 45 2.29 -7.76 4.34
C LEU A 45 0.84 -7.53 3.91
N GLY A 46 0.49 -6.29 3.63
CA GLY A 46 -0.89 -5.94 3.25
C GLY A 46 -1.30 -6.47 1.88
N ASN A 47 -0.35 -6.90 1.03
CA ASN A 47 -0.65 -7.70 -0.17
C ASN A 47 -0.97 -9.18 0.12
N GLY A 48 -1.02 -9.58 1.39
CA GLY A 48 -1.30 -10.95 1.83
C GLY A 48 -0.06 -11.85 1.94
N LEU A 49 1.13 -11.37 1.58
CA LEU A 49 2.37 -12.15 1.70
C LEU A 49 2.72 -12.38 3.18
N GLN A 50 3.17 -13.61 3.50
CA GLN A 50 3.68 -13.98 4.82
C GLN A 50 5.19 -14.18 4.72
N ILE A 51 5.92 -13.49 5.59
CA ILE A 51 7.38 -13.52 5.66
C ILE A 51 7.79 -14.02 7.04
N LEU A 52 8.77 -14.92 7.08
CA LEU A 52 9.39 -15.39 8.32
C LEU A 52 10.86 -14.98 8.32
N LEU A 53 11.22 -14.08 9.23
CA LEU A 53 12.57 -13.53 9.37
C LEU A 53 13.35 -14.37 10.38
N PHE A 54 14.42 -15.01 9.90
CA PHE A 54 15.39 -15.75 10.72
C PHE A 54 16.73 -15.00 10.71
N PRO A 55 17.09 -14.29 11.79
CA PRO A 55 18.37 -13.61 11.87
C PRO A 55 19.51 -14.61 12.12
N ASP A 56 20.55 -14.54 11.29
CA ASP A 56 21.84 -15.17 11.58
C ASP A 56 22.72 -14.18 12.34
N ALA A 57 22.87 -14.39 13.65
CA ALA A 57 23.67 -13.52 14.51
C ALA A 57 25.18 -13.56 14.19
N THR A 58 25.63 -14.56 13.43
CA THR A 58 27.06 -14.74 13.10
C THR A 58 27.43 -14.09 11.77
N ASN A 59 26.45 -13.73 10.94
CA ASN A 59 26.65 -13.15 9.63
C ASN A 59 25.77 -11.91 9.42
N PRO A 60 26.34 -10.69 9.38
CA PRO A 60 25.57 -9.46 9.22
C PRO A 60 25.01 -9.25 7.80
N ARG A 61 25.19 -10.21 6.88
CA ARG A 61 24.71 -10.11 5.49
C ARG A 61 23.27 -10.61 5.35
N VAL A 62 22.41 -9.78 4.78
CA VAL A 62 21.05 -10.13 4.35
C VAL A 62 21.07 -10.37 2.83
N THR A 63 20.44 -11.44 2.35
CA THR A 63 20.27 -11.78 0.92
C THR A 63 18.81 -11.91 0.56
#